data_AF-A0A530QQL0-F1
#
_entry.id   AF-A0A530QQL0-F1
#
_cell.length_a   1.000
_cell.length_b   1.000
_cell.length_c   1.000
_cell.angle_alpha   90.00
_cell.angle_beta   90.00
_cell.angle_gamma   90.00
#
_symmetry.space_group_name_H-M   'P 1'
#
loop_
_entity.id
_entity.type
_entity.pdbx_description
1 polymer ?
#
loop_
_entity_poly.entity_id
_entity_poly.type
_entity_poly.pdbx_seq_one_letter_code
_entity_poly.pdbx_strand_id
1 'polypeptide(L)' 'VDKPCLKSCPVDAYAADGFTHQACLAHVRGADGAPCRSGGCLDRNACPYGSDYRYPADVQAFHMAAFAGL' A
#
# COMPACT_ATOMS: atom_id res chain seq x y z
N VAL A 1 12.54 -15.14 -9.41
CA VAL A 1 12.51 -14.81 -7.96
C VAL A 1 11.10 -14.37 -7.65
N ASP A 2 10.41 -15.10 -6.79
CA ASP A 2 9.06 -14.71 -6.36
C ASP A 2 9.08 -13.37 -5.62
N LYS A 3 7.95 -12.67 -5.63
CA LYS A 3 7.77 -11.37 -4.97
C LYS A 3 6.73 -11.49 -3.84
N PRO A 4 7.02 -12.26 -2.77
CA PRO A 4 6.03 -12.56 -1.71
C PRO A 4 5.54 -11.29 -0.99
N CYS A 5 6.33 -10.22 -1.00
CA CYS A 5 5.92 -8.93 -0.46
C CYS A 5 4.71 -8.32 -1.17
N LEU A 6 4.47 -8.62 -2.46
CA LEU A 6 3.28 -8.15 -3.21
C LEU A 6 1.98 -8.84 -2.78
N LYS A 7 2.05 -9.73 -1.79
CA LYS A 7 0.89 -10.47 -1.24
C LYS A 7 0.49 -9.99 0.15
N SER A 8 1.00 -8.84 0.59
CA SER A 8 0.61 -8.20 1.85
C SER A 8 -0.59 -7.28 1.67
N CYS A 9 -0.90 -6.85 0.45
CA CYS A 9 -2.11 -6.11 0.12
C CYS A 9 -3.36 -7.01 0.23
N PRO A 10 -4.35 -6.68 1.07
CA PRO A 10 -5.54 -7.51 1.28
C PRO A 10 -6.51 -7.52 0.09
N VAL A 11 -6.28 -6.68 -0.92
CA VAL A 11 -7.09 -6.60 -2.15
C VAL A 11 -6.29 -6.90 -3.41
N ASP A 12 -5.09 -7.49 -3.27
CA ASP A 12 -4.20 -7.83 -4.39
C ASP A 12 -4.03 -6.66 -5.38
N ALA A 13 -3.81 -5.44 -4.86
CA ALA A 13 -3.78 -4.24 -5.68
C ALA A 13 -2.66 -4.27 -6.74
N TYR A 14 -1.54 -4.93 -6.43
CA TYR A 14 -0.48 -5.24 -7.39
C TYR A 14 -0.64 -6.66 -7.92
N ALA A 15 -0.81 -6.76 -9.23
CA ALA A 15 -0.86 -8.02 -9.98
C ALA A 15 0.19 -8.02 -11.09
N ALA A 16 0.34 -9.17 -11.77
CA ALA A 16 1.33 -9.33 -12.84
C ALA A 16 1.06 -8.39 -14.04
N ASP A 17 -0.19 -7.99 -14.24
CA ASP A 17 -0.69 -7.15 -15.31
C ASP A 17 -0.76 -5.66 -14.94
N GLY A 18 -0.58 -5.28 -13.67
CA GLY A 18 -0.50 -3.89 -13.26
C GLY A 18 -1.00 -3.59 -11.85
N PHE A 19 -1.48 -2.36 -11.67
CA PHE A 19 -2.01 -1.86 -10.41
C PHE A 19 -3.51 -1.56 -10.52
N THR A 20 -4.33 -2.20 -9.69
CA THR A 20 -5.79 -2.05 -9.68
C THR A 20 -6.21 -0.84 -8.83
N HIS A 21 -6.01 0.36 -9.40
CA HIS A 21 -6.24 1.64 -8.71
C HIS A 21 -7.60 1.73 -7.98
N GLN A 22 -8.69 1.34 -8.66
CA GLN A 22 -10.03 1.45 -8.08
C GLN A 22 -10.24 0.54 -6.87
N ALA A 23 -9.73 -0.69 -6.91
CA ALA A 23 -9.83 -1.63 -5.79
C ALA A 23 -9.01 -1.14 -4.58
N CYS A 24 -7.79 -0.65 -4.83
CA CYS A 24 -6.96 -0.04 -3.80
C CYS A 24 -7.65 1.18 -3.16
N LEU A 25 -8.13 2.11 -3.98
CA LEU A 25 -8.79 3.33 -3.49
C LEU A 25 -10.05 3.01 -2.67
N ALA A 26 -10.88 2.08 -3.13
CA ALA A 26 -12.08 1.65 -2.41
C ALA A 26 -11.73 1.03 -1.05
N HIS A 27 -10.72 0.17 -0.99
CA HIS A 27 -10.24 -0.42 0.26
C HIS A 27 -9.67 0.64 1.21
N VAL A 28 -8.80 1.53 0.72
CA VAL A 28 -8.17 2.60 1.52
C VAL A 28 -9.22 3.55 2.12
N ARG A 29 -10.34 3.82 1.43
CA ARG A 29 -11.45 4.63 1.96
C ARG A 29 -12.41 3.87 2.86
N GLY A 30 -12.39 2.54 2.82
CA GLY A 30 -13.26 1.67 3.60
C GLY A 30 -12.93 1.60 5.09
N ALA A 31 -13.78 0.88 5.83
CA ALA A 31 -13.64 0.65 7.26
C ALA A 31 -12.28 0.02 7.61
N ASP A 32 -11.85 -0.96 6.82
CA ASP A 32 -10.60 -1.70 7.03
C ASP A 32 -9.37 -1.01 6.44
N GLY A 33 -9.53 0.17 5.82
CA GLY A 33 -8.45 0.91 5.17
C GLY A 33 -7.50 1.64 6.13
N ALA A 34 -7.80 1.67 7.44
CA ALA A 34 -7.02 2.41 8.43
C ALA A 34 -5.52 2.05 8.43
N PRO A 35 -5.10 0.76 8.37
CA PRO A 35 -3.69 0.39 8.31
C PRO A 35 -2.98 0.96 7.07
N CYS A 36 -3.66 1.02 5.93
CA CYS A 36 -3.11 1.65 4.72
C CYS A 36 -2.97 3.15 4.91
N ARG A 37 -3.98 3.82 5.48
CA ARG A 37 -3.99 5.28 5.67
C ARG A 37 -2.92 5.75 6.66
N SER A 38 -2.72 5.03 7.77
CA SER A 38 -1.75 5.43 8.80
C SER A 38 -0.37 4.82 8.61
N GLY A 39 -0.27 3.66 7.96
CA GLY A 39 0.94 2.87 7.85
C GLY A 39 1.60 2.89 6.47
N GLY A 40 0.92 3.36 5.43
CA GLY A 40 1.41 3.27 4.05
C GLY A 40 0.98 2.00 3.33
N CYS A 41 1.46 1.82 2.10
CA CYS A 41 1.22 0.63 1.30
C CYS A 41 1.83 -0.62 1.97
N LEU A 42 0.98 -1.62 2.26
CA LEU A 42 1.40 -2.85 2.94
C LEU A 42 2.42 -3.66 2.13
N ASP A 43 2.30 -3.71 0.80
CA ASP A 43 3.29 -4.38 -0.06
C ASP A 43 4.67 -3.72 0.02
N ARG A 44 4.73 -2.38 0.07
CA ARG A 44 5.99 -1.64 0.24
C ARG A 44 6.61 -1.91 1.60
N ASN A 45 5.79 -1.98 2.65
CA ASN A 45 6.25 -2.26 4.01
C ASN A 45 6.70 -3.71 4.22
N ALA A 46 6.15 -4.66 3.47
CA ALA A 46 6.56 -6.05 3.53
C ALA A 46 7.80 -6.35 2.67
N CYS A 47 8.20 -5.45 1.76
CA CYS A 47 9.29 -5.71 0.84
C CYS A 47 10.67 -5.58 1.51
N PRO A 48 11.47 -6.67 1.60
CA PRO A 48 12.80 -6.61 2.21
C PRO A 48 13.79 -5.84 1.32
N TYR A 49 13.61 -5.89 -0.01
CA TYR A 49 14.48 -5.21 -0.98
C TYR A 49 14.26 -3.70 -1.04
N GLY A 50 13.12 -3.21 -0.54
CA GLY A 50 12.77 -1.79 -0.53
C GLY A 50 13.06 -1.08 0.79
N SER A 51 13.66 -1.77 1.78
CA SER A 51 13.83 -1.26 3.15
C SER A 51 14.56 0.07 3.20
N ASP A 52 15.68 0.20 2.48
CA ASP A 52 16.48 1.43 2.45
C ASP A 52 15.80 2.59 1.69
N TYR A 53 14.78 2.28 0.88
CA TYR A 53 14.02 3.25 0.08
C TYR A 53 12.62 3.51 0.66
N ARG A 54 12.34 3.00 1.86
CA ARG A 54 11.05 3.17 2.51
C ARG A 54 10.95 4.56 3.10
N TYR A 55 9.88 5.26 2.77
CA TYR A 55 9.61 6.55 3.38
C TYR A 55 9.41 6.41 4.90
N PRO A 56 9.82 7.42 5.69
CA PRO A 56 9.39 7.54 7.09
C PRO A 56 7.87 7.41 7.23
N ALA A 57 7.40 6.91 8.38
CA ALA A 57 6.00 6.54 8.57
C ALA A 57 5.02 7.71 8.37
N ASP A 58 5.41 8.92 8.79
CA ASP A 58 4.65 10.16 8.60
C ASP A 58 4.51 10.52 7.11
N VAL A 59 5.58 10.37 6.32
CA VAL A 59 5.55 10.59 4.86
C VAL A 59 4.68 9.53 4.16
N GLN A 60 4.71 8.28 4.62
CA GLN A 60 3.81 7.24 4.10
C GLN A 60 2.34 7.56 4.35
N ALA A 61 1.99 7.98 5.57
CA ALA A 61 0.64 8.38 5.93
C ALA A 61 0.17 9.59 5.11
N PHE A 62 1.04 10.60 4.94
CA PHE A 62 0.77 11.77 4.10
C PHE A 62 0.43 11.38 2.66
N HIS A 63 1.23 10.52 2.04
CA HIS A 63 0.96 10.05 0.68
C HIS A 63 -0.35 9.27 0.57
N MET A 64 -0.68 8.46 1.57
CA MET A 64 -1.92 7.68 1.56
C MET A 64 -3.16 8.54 1.81
N ALA A 65 -3.07 9.58 2.63
CA ALA A 65 -4.13 10.59 2.77
C ALA A 65 -4.38 11.32 1.44
N ALA A 66 -3.30 11.78 0.78
CA ALA A 66 -3.39 12.41 -0.54
C ALA A 66 -3.96 11.47 -1.61
N PHE A 67 -3.52 10.21 -1.65
CA PHE A 67 -4.06 9.18 -2.54
C PHE A 67 -5.56 8.93 -2.30
N ALA A 68 -5.97 8.87 -1.04
CA ALA A 68 -7.36 8.67 -0.66
C ALA A 68 -8.23 9.93 -0.87
N GLY A 69 -7.64 11.11 -0.99
CA GLY A 69 -8.36 12.38 -1.00
C GLY A 69 -9.13 12.62 0.31
N LEU A 70 -8.47 12.35 1.44
CA LEU A 70 -8.99 12.53 2.81
C LEU A 70 -8.26 13.65 3.55
#